data_AF-A0A1B7W7I1-F1
#
_entry.id   AF-A0A1B7W7I1-F1
#
_cell.length_a   1.000
_cell.length_b   1.000
_cell.length_c   1.000
_cell.angle_alpha   90.00
_cell.angle_beta   90.00
_cell.angle_gamma   90.00
#
_symmetry.space_group_name_H-M   'P 1'
#
loop_
_entity.id
_entity.type
_entity.pdbx_description
1 polymer ?
#
loop_
_entity_poly.entity_id
_entity_poly.type
_entity_poly.pdbx_seq_one_letter_code
_entity_poly.pdbx_strand_id
1 'polypeptide(L)' 'MRGVLNLSYPIESGIVSSWDNMEKVWEYCFSNELRVELAEHRVLLTEAPMNPKGNREKMT' A
#
# COMPACT_ATOMS: atom_id res chain seq x y z
N MET A 1 -16.95 -24.28 -0.65
CA MET A 1 -16.64 -22.84 -0.74
C MET A 1 -15.13 -22.64 -0.72
N ARG A 2 -14.46 -22.81 -1.86
CA ARG A 2 -13.08 -22.35 -2.10
C ARG A 2 -13.17 -21.70 -3.47
N GLY A 3 -13.22 -20.36 -3.52
CA GLY A 3 -13.43 -19.63 -4.78
C GLY A 3 -14.12 -18.26 -4.67
N VAL A 4 -14.49 -17.80 -3.48
CA VAL A 4 -15.15 -16.48 -3.32
C VAL A 4 -14.15 -15.31 -3.25
N LEU A 5 -12.90 -15.59 -2.89
CA LEU A 5 -11.86 -14.57 -2.72
C LEU A 5 -10.69 -14.85 -3.67
N ASN A 6 -10.40 -13.87 -4.53
CA ASN A 6 -9.20 -13.84 -5.34
C ASN A 6 -8.13 -13.04 -4.58
N LEU A 7 -7.08 -13.71 -4.11
CA LEU A 7 -6.00 -13.08 -3.35
C LEU A 7 -4.99 -12.45 -4.31
N SER A 8 -4.72 -11.16 -4.14
CA SER A 8 -3.69 -10.43 -4.86
C SER A 8 -2.63 -9.90 -3.90
N TYR A 9 -1.39 -9.83 -4.37
CA TYR A 9 -0.26 -9.26 -3.64
C TYR A 9 0.15 -7.97 -4.36
N PRO A 10 -0.12 -6.77 -3.78
CA PRO A 10 0.17 -5.50 -4.46
C PRO A 10 1.67 -5.16 -4.54
N ILE A 11 2.52 -5.92 -3.84
CA ILE A 11 3.97 -5.72 -3.79
C ILE A 11 4.65 -7.00 -4.27
N GLU A 12 5.46 -6.88 -5.31
CA GLU A 12 6.27 -7.96 -5.87
C GLU A 12 7.74 -7.58 -5.79
N SER A 13 8.56 -8.41 -5.15
CA SER A 13 10.01 -8.15 -4.95
C SER A 13 10.32 -6.78 -4.33
N GLY A 14 9.43 -6.27 -3.45
CA GLY A 14 9.56 -4.97 -2.79
C GLY A 14 9.14 -3.77 -3.64
N ILE A 15 8.63 -3.99 -4.86
CA ILE A 15 8.12 -2.95 -5.75
C ILE A 15 6.61 -3.05 -5.82
N VAL A 16 5.91 -1.92 -5.71
CA VAL A 16 4.45 -1.87 -5.87
C VAL A 16 4.08 -2.19 -7.33
N SER A 17 3.42 -3.32 -7.54
CA SER A 17 2.95 -3.80 -8.85
C SER A 17 1.50 -3.38 -9.13
N SER A 18 0.69 -3.20 -8.08
CA SER A 18 -0.72 -2.79 -8.19
C SER A 18 -1.06 -1.70 -7.17
N TRP A 19 -1.22 -0.48 -7.67
CA TRP A 19 -1.53 0.70 -6.86
C TRP A 19 -2.94 0.64 -6.25
N ASP A 20 -3.95 0.24 -7.02
CA ASP A 20 -5.33 0.13 -6.55
C ASP A 20 -5.47 -0.85 -5.37
N ASN A 21 -4.67 -1.92 -5.37
CA ASN A 21 -4.64 -2.88 -4.27
C ASN A 21 -3.78 -2.38 -3.11
N MET A 22 -2.70 -1.63 -3.39
CA MET A 22 -1.86 -1.00 -2.37
C MET A 22 -2.63 0.07 -1.57
N GLU A 23 -3.46 0.88 -2.24
CA GLU A 23 -4.33 1.87 -1.61
C GLU A 23 -5.29 1.23 -0.61
N LYS A 24 -5.91 0.10 -0.96
CA LYS A 24 -6.77 -0.65 -0.04
C LYS A 24 -6.02 -1.19 1.18
N VAL A 25 -4.76 -1.60 0.99
CA VAL A 25 -3.91 -2.04 2.10
C VAL A 25 -3.62 -0.87 3.04
N TRP A 26 -3.24 0.30 2.49
CA TRP A 26 -3.02 1.49 3.31
C TRP A 26 -4.29 1.94 4.03
N GLU A 27 -5.42 2.00 3.34
CA GLU A 27 -6.71 2.35 3.94
C GLU A 27 -7.04 1.44 5.12
N TYR A 28 -6.87 0.13 4.96
CA TYR A 28 -7.05 -0.83 6.04
C TYR A 28 -6.08 -0.59 7.20
N CYS A 29 -4.78 -0.37 6.92
CA CYS A 29 -3.80 -0.08 7.97
C CYS A 29 -4.13 1.19 8.77
N PHE A 30 -4.53 2.28 8.11
CA PHE A 30 -4.81 3.53 8.81
C PHE A 30 -6.17 3.53 9.50
N SER A 31 -7.22 3.03 8.84
CA SER A 31 -8.59 3.09 9.34
C SER A 31 -8.91 1.97 10.32
N ASN A 32 -8.48 0.74 10.05
CA ASN A 32 -8.88 -0.43 10.85
C ASN A 32 -7.87 -0.74 11.95
N GLU A 33 -6.58 -0.81 11.60
CA GLU A 33 -5.52 -1.19 12.52
C GLU A 33 -5.13 -0.03 13.43
N LEU A 34 -4.73 1.11 12.85
CA LEU A 34 -4.29 2.28 13.61
C LEU A 34 -5.45 3.15 14.11
N ARG A 35 -6.59 3.13 13.40
CA ARG A 35 -7.80 3.94 13.68
C ARG A 35 -7.49 5.43 13.78
N VAL A 36 -6.64 5.91 12.87
CA VAL A 36 -6.21 7.31 12.80
C VAL A 36 -6.72 7.96 11.52
N GLU A 37 -6.99 9.26 11.58
CA GLU A 37 -7.26 10.04 10.38
C GLU A 37 -5.93 10.44 9.71
N LEU A 38 -5.78 10.02 8.45
CA LEU A 38 -4.58 10.25 7.63
C LEU A 38 -4.22 11.74 7.51
N ALA A 39 -5.23 12.62 7.47
CA ALA A 39 -5.03 14.06 7.30
C ALA A 39 -4.37 14.73 8.52
N GLU A 40 -4.46 14.11 9.70
CA GLU A 40 -3.95 14.68 10.95
C GLU A 40 -2.53 14.20 11.31
N HIS A 41 -2.01 13.20 10.58
CA HIS A 41 -0.78 12.51 10.94
C HIS A 41 0.25 12.53 9.81
N ARG A 42 1.52 12.79 10.16
CA ARG A 42 2.63 12.64 9.23
C ARG A 42 2.98 11.18 9.09
N VAL A 43 2.98 10.66 7.86
CA VAL A 43 3.30 9.27 7.55
C VAL A 43 4.74 9.17 7.03
N LEU A 44 5.49 8.20 7.56
CA LEU A 44 6.79 7.79 7.02
C LEU A 44 6.63 6.42 6.36
N LEU A 45 6.89 6.35 5.06
CA LEU A 45 6.87 5.10 4.29
C LEU A 45 8.28 4.60 4.03
N THR A 46 8.43 3.28 3.92
CA THR A 46 9.69 2.62 3.53
C THR A 46 9.58 2.14 2.09
N GLU A 47 10.69 2.16 1.35
CA GLU A 47 10.76 1.73 -0.04
C GLU A 47 11.95 0.81 -0.29
N ALA A 48 11.90 0.04 -1.38
CA ALA A 48 13.01 -0.82 -1.77
C ALA A 48 14.24 0.00 -2.25
N PRO A 49 15.48 -0.51 -2.06
CA PRO A 49 16.71 0.21 -2.40
C PRO A 49 16.81 0.69 -3.86
N MET A 50 16.14 0.00 -4.79
CA MET A 50 16.13 0.29 -6.23
C MET A 50 14.71 0.61 -6.74
N ASN A 51 13.91 1.33 -5.93
CA ASN A 51 12.56 1.71 -6.32
C ASN A 51 12.59 2.69 -7.53
N PRO A 52 11.84 2.41 -8.62
CA PRO A 52 11.72 3.33 -9.74
C PRO A 52 11.22 4.71 -9.29
N LYS A 53 11.77 5.79 -9.85
CA LYS A 53 11.38 7.17 -9.47
C LYS A 53 9.88 7.44 -9.63
N GLY A 54 9.26 6.91 -10.69
CA GLY A 54 7.82 7.07 -10.91
C GLY A 54 6.96 6.43 -9.81
N ASN A 55 7.43 5.35 -9.18
CA ASN A 55 6.75 4.76 -8.03
C ASN A 55 6.91 5.63 -6.79
N ARG A 56 8.08 6.26 -6.61
CA ARG A 56 8.31 7.21 -5.52
C ARG A 56 7.42 8.44 -5.64
N GLU A 57 7.31 8.99 -6.84
CA GLU A 57 6.41 10.11 -7.13
C GLU A 57 4.95 9.73 -6.90
N LYS A 58 4.53 8.53 -7.30
CA LYS A 58 3.16 8.06 -7.08
C LYS A 58 2.82 7.74 -5.62
N MET A 59 3.83 7.56 -4.75
CA MET A 59 3.63 7.47 -3.30
C MET A 59 3.41 8.84 -2.63
N THR A 60 3.65 9.95 -3.32
CA THR A 60 3.58 11.32 -2.78
C THR A 60 2.38 12.07 -3.35
#